data_AF-A0A4Q9PFQ4-F1
#
_entry.id   AF-A0A4Q9PFQ4-F1
#
_cell.length_a   1.000
_cell.length_b   1.000
_cell.length_c   1.000
_cell.angle_alpha   90.00
_cell.angle_beta   90.00
_cell.angle_gamma   90.00
#
_symmetry.space_group_name_H-M   'P 1'
#
loop_
_entity.id
_entity.type
_entity.pdbx_description
1 polymer ?
#
loop_
_entity_poly.entity_id
_entity_poly.type
_entity_poly.pdbx_seq_one_letter_code
_entity_poly.pdbx_strand_id
1 'polypeptide(L)'
;QARASEESHNGVTHEEFIERGVRYEPSPITAYHYQSVASKLIVGEHRVIPHNFIRVADARPYNIRDLAPSDARFKVLVFAGNTPDKAQAARGQALADEMAQLDSFLARFGKGDSAKMYVWSISAAKKQDVNYIDLPPLFRPHCSHVLLDDTDMYARGGYDAYSVDKQEGVIVIVRPNDHVDMVARFERIKDVDAYFACSMTLTWTREGLTCNCG
;
A
#
# COMPACT_ATOMS: atom_id res chain seq x y z
N GLN A 1 14.06 46.47 -32.49
CA GLN A 1 13.80 46.37 -31.03
C GLN A 1 12.51 45.58 -30.85
N ALA A 2 12.62 44.31 -30.48
CA ALA A 2 11.48 43.46 -30.15
C ALA A 2 11.77 42.79 -28.80
N ARG A 3 10.96 43.23 -27.83
CA ARG A 3 10.85 42.95 -26.40
C ARG A 3 10.99 41.46 -26.05
N ALA A 4 12.02 41.10 -25.29
CA ALA A 4 12.03 39.87 -24.49
C ALA A 4 11.03 40.07 -23.33
N SER A 5 10.14 39.10 -23.13
CA SER A 5 9.36 38.99 -21.89
C SER A 5 10.14 38.07 -20.96
N GLU A 6 10.76 38.68 -19.95
CA GLU A 6 11.11 38.02 -18.70
C GLU A 6 9.80 37.68 -17.99
N GLU A 7 9.65 36.43 -17.54
CA GLU A 7 9.04 36.02 -16.26
C GLU A 7 8.84 34.50 -16.21
N SER A 8 9.82 33.79 -15.66
CA SER A 8 9.54 32.54 -14.93
C SER A 8 10.53 32.38 -13.76
N HIS A 9 10.63 33.42 -12.92
CA HIS A 9 11.33 33.33 -11.65
C HIS A 9 10.37 32.85 -10.57
N ASN A 10 10.00 31.57 -10.61
CA ASN A 10 9.49 30.86 -9.44
C ASN A 10 10.24 29.53 -9.35
N GLY A 11 11.50 29.61 -8.92
CA GLY A 11 12.23 28.43 -8.47
C GLY A 11 11.61 27.95 -7.16
N VAL A 12 11.28 26.66 -7.11
CA VAL A 12 10.79 25.98 -5.91
C VAL A 12 11.93 25.95 -4.88
N THR A 13 11.66 26.31 -3.63
CA THR A 13 12.68 26.25 -2.58
C THR A 13 13.11 24.80 -2.33
N HIS A 14 14.30 24.56 -1.79
CA HIS A 14 14.76 23.20 -1.47
C HIS A 14 13.80 22.47 -0.52
N GLU A 15 13.18 23.22 0.38
CA GLU A 15 12.19 22.73 1.34
C GLU A 15 10.88 22.38 0.65
N GLU A 16 10.38 23.25 -0.25
CA GLU A 16 9.21 22.96 -1.07
C GLU A 16 9.45 21.81 -2.06
N PHE A 17 10.68 21.57 -2.51
CA PHE A 17 11.02 20.43 -3.37
C PHE A 17 11.07 19.10 -2.59
N ILE A 18 11.44 19.15 -1.31
CA ILE A 18 11.39 18.00 -0.41
C ILE A 18 9.94 17.69 -0.03
N GLU A 19 9.10 18.71 0.14
CA GLU A 19 7.66 18.56 0.41
C GLU A 19 6.89 18.10 -0.84
N ARG A 20 7.25 18.59 -2.03
CA ARG A 20 6.66 18.23 -3.31
C ARG A 20 7.48 17.12 -3.97
N GLY A 21 7.29 15.91 -3.46
CA GLY A 21 7.79 14.69 -4.09
C GLY A 21 7.35 14.57 -5.56
N VAL A 22 7.92 13.58 -6.27
CA VAL A 22 7.53 13.29 -7.65
C VAL A 22 6.08 12.84 -7.67
N ARG A 23 5.21 13.64 -8.27
CA ARG A 23 3.82 13.29 -8.55
C ARG A 23 3.68 12.68 -9.94
N TYR A 24 3.32 11.41 -9.98
CA TYR A 24 2.94 10.72 -11.19
C TYR A 24 1.50 11.03 -11.56
N GLU A 25 1.27 11.59 -12.75
CA GLU A 25 -0.08 11.80 -13.27
C GLU A 25 -0.90 10.49 -13.35
N PRO A 26 -2.24 10.58 -13.35
CA PRO A 26 -3.13 9.45 -13.65
C PRO A 26 -2.69 8.71 -14.90
N SER A 27 -2.44 7.42 -14.72
CA SER A 27 -1.98 6.52 -15.77
C SER A 27 -2.48 5.10 -15.46
N PRO A 28 -2.38 4.15 -16.40
CA PRO A 28 -2.78 2.75 -16.17
C PRO A 28 -2.11 2.07 -14.96
N ILE A 29 -1.03 2.67 -14.44
CA ILE A 29 -0.27 2.22 -13.27
C ILE A 29 -0.49 3.07 -12.02
N THR A 30 -1.37 4.07 -12.06
CA THR A 30 -1.67 4.95 -10.92
C THR A 30 -3.19 5.08 -10.80
N ALA A 31 -3.80 4.35 -9.86
CA ALA A 31 -5.26 4.23 -9.72
C ALA A 31 -5.81 5.09 -8.56
N TYR A 32 -6.39 6.25 -8.90
CA TYR A 32 -6.84 7.28 -7.95
C TYR A 32 -8.21 7.02 -7.29
N HIS A 33 -8.88 5.90 -7.60
CA HIS A 33 -10.33 5.72 -7.36
C HIS A 33 -10.76 5.72 -5.89
N TYR A 34 -9.86 5.43 -4.94
CA TYR A 34 -10.23 5.27 -3.51
C TYR A 34 -9.38 6.10 -2.55
N GLN A 35 -8.88 7.27 -2.99
CA GLN A 35 -8.04 8.13 -2.17
C GLN A 35 -8.67 8.54 -0.83
N SER A 36 -10.01 8.64 -0.76
CA SER A 36 -10.75 9.01 0.45
C SER A 36 -10.61 8.01 1.61
N VAL A 37 -10.15 6.79 1.33
CA VAL A 37 -10.00 5.70 2.30
C VAL A 37 -8.68 5.79 3.08
N ALA A 38 -7.68 6.45 2.50
CA ALA A 38 -6.41 6.76 3.16
C ALA A 38 -5.95 8.14 2.69
N SER A 39 -6.57 9.20 3.23
CA SER A 39 -6.42 10.57 2.70
C SER A 39 -4.99 11.11 2.75
N LYS A 40 -4.12 10.54 3.59
CA LYS A 40 -2.71 10.91 3.70
C LYS A 40 -1.77 9.99 2.90
N LEU A 41 -2.26 8.85 2.39
CA LEU A 41 -1.52 7.99 1.45
C LEU A 41 -1.89 8.39 0.02
N ILE A 42 -1.42 9.56 -0.42
CA ILE A 42 -1.79 10.09 -1.74
C ILE A 42 -1.14 9.26 -2.84
N VAL A 43 -2.00 8.60 -3.62
CA VAL A 43 -1.64 7.75 -4.76
C VAL A 43 -0.86 8.55 -5.79
N GLY A 44 0.25 7.98 -6.28
CA GLY A 44 1.09 8.58 -7.32
C GLY A 44 1.98 9.73 -6.86
N GLU A 45 1.75 10.33 -5.70
CA GLU A 45 2.49 11.51 -5.24
C GLU A 45 3.49 11.21 -4.14
N HIS A 46 3.13 10.36 -3.17
CA HIS A 46 3.99 10.10 -2.03
C HIS A 46 4.60 8.72 -2.09
N ARG A 47 5.89 8.69 -1.76
CA ARG A 47 6.51 7.47 -1.23
C ARG A 47 5.83 7.09 0.07
N VAL A 48 5.89 5.82 0.46
CA VAL A 48 5.32 5.38 1.74
C VAL A 48 5.87 6.27 2.86
N ILE A 49 4.98 7.02 3.53
CA ILE A 49 5.40 7.98 4.54
C ILE A 49 6.02 7.17 5.70
N PRO A 50 7.27 7.46 6.12
CA PRO A 50 7.93 6.68 7.16
C PRO A 50 7.13 6.71 8.45
N HIS A 51 6.76 5.53 8.94
CA HIS A 51 6.13 5.36 10.25
C HIS A 51 6.64 4.06 10.89
N ASN A 52 6.77 4.08 12.21
CA ASN A 52 7.19 2.91 12.95
C ASN A 52 5.97 2.06 13.32
N PHE A 53 6.10 0.75 13.14
CA PHE A 53 5.15 -0.26 13.60
C PHE A 53 5.87 -1.29 14.45
N ILE A 54 5.15 -1.91 15.38
CA ILE A 54 5.72 -2.97 16.22
C ILE A 54 5.54 -4.32 15.53
N ARG A 55 6.63 -5.03 15.28
CA ARG A 55 6.54 -6.37 14.69
C ARG A 55 6.11 -7.39 15.74
N VAL A 56 5.16 -8.27 15.40
CA VAL A 56 4.62 -9.25 16.38
C VAL A 56 5.69 -10.24 16.85
N ALA A 57 6.53 -10.72 15.92
CA ALA A 57 7.49 -11.79 16.19
C ALA A 57 8.49 -11.47 17.32
N ASP A 58 8.97 -10.23 17.40
CA ASP A 58 10.04 -9.82 18.32
C ASP A 58 9.71 -8.55 19.13
N ALA A 59 8.53 -7.96 18.91
CA ALA A 59 8.05 -6.77 19.59
C ALA A 59 8.98 -5.56 19.46
N ARG A 60 9.73 -5.46 18.36
CA ARG A 60 10.59 -4.32 18.08
C ARG A 60 9.90 -3.35 17.13
N PRO A 61 10.12 -2.03 17.28
CA PRO A 61 9.67 -1.06 16.32
C PRO A 61 10.49 -1.17 15.04
N TYR A 62 9.81 -1.16 13.90
CA TYR A 62 10.40 -1.13 12.57
C TYR A 62 9.75 -0.04 11.75
N ASN A 63 10.55 0.70 10.99
CA ASN A 63 10.00 1.65 10.03
C ASN A 63 9.42 0.89 8.83
N ILE A 64 8.19 1.22 8.42
CA ILE A 64 7.55 0.56 7.28
C ILE A 64 8.37 0.67 5.99
N ARG A 65 9.12 1.76 5.83
CA ARG A 65 9.97 1.99 4.66
C ARG A 65 11.16 1.02 4.62
N ASP A 66 11.75 0.74 5.77
CA ASP A 66 12.86 -0.21 5.89
C ASP A 66 12.38 -1.65 5.62
N LEU A 67 11.10 -1.94 5.89
CA LEU A 67 10.46 -3.21 5.60
C LEU A 67 10.01 -3.34 4.13
N ALA A 68 9.97 -2.23 3.39
CA ALA A 68 9.57 -2.17 1.99
C ALA A 68 10.72 -1.69 1.07
N PRO A 69 11.91 -2.34 1.08
CA PRO A 69 13.05 -1.90 0.30
C PRO A 69 12.78 -1.96 -1.22
N SER A 70 13.44 -1.14 -2.02
CA SER A 70 13.30 -1.13 -3.48
C SER A 70 13.99 -2.32 -4.15
N ASP A 71 13.39 -3.50 -4.02
CA ASP A 71 13.94 -4.81 -4.38
C ASP A 71 13.34 -5.42 -5.66
N ALA A 72 12.77 -4.59 -6.54
CA ALA A 72 12.03 -5.01 -7.74
C ALA A 72 10.69 -5.72 -7.47
N ARG A 73 10.22 -5.80 -6.22
CA ARG A 73 8.98 -6.49 -5.83
C ARG A 73 7.87 -5.51 -5.47
N PHE A 74 6.63 -5.88 -5.75
CA PHE A 74 5.47 -5.15 -5.25
C PHE A 74 5.26 -5.47 -3.78
N LYS A 75 4.82 -4.48 -2.99
CA LYS A 75 4.44 -4.70 -1.59
C LYS A 75 2.95 -4.44 -1.48
N VAL A 76 2.25 -5.39 -0.88
CA VAL A 76 0.82 -5.32 -0.57
C VAL A 76 0.73 -5.09 0.92
N LEU A 77 0.47 -3.85 1.33
CA LEU A 77 0.24 -3.52 2.73
C LEU A 77 -1.26 -3.68 3.02
N VAL A 78 -1.59 -4.63 3.87
CA VAL A 78 -2.96 -4.91 4.31
C VAL A 78 -3.13 -4.30 5.70
N PHE A 79 -3.79 -3.16 5.76
CA PHE A 79 -4.29 -2.59 7.01
C PHE A 79 -5.53 -3.41 7.43
N ALA A 80 -5.30 -4.37 8.32
CA ALA A 80 -6.29 -5.35 8.76
C ALA A 80 -7.36 -4.78 9.71
N GLY A 81 -7.24 -3.52 10.12
CA GLY A 81 -8.10 -2.88 11.11
C GLY A 81 -7.93 -3.48 12.51
N ASN A 82 -8.98 -3.40 13.32
CA ASN A 82 -9.05 -3.94 14.67
C ASN A 82 -9.25 -5.46 14.65
N THR A 83 -8.16 -6.24 14.54
CA THR A 83 -8.23 -7.70 14.32
C THR A 83 -8.88 -8.54 15.44
N PRO A 84 -8.89 -8.13 16.73
CA PRO A 84 -9.66 -8.83 17.77
C PRO A 84 -11.18 -8.71 17.61
N ASP A 85 -11.67 -7.72 16.85
CA ASP A 85 -13.10 -7.62 16.56
C ASP A 85 -13.52 -8.74 15.59
N LYS A 86 -14.58 -9.48 15.94
CA LYS A 86 -15.03 -10.65 15.17
C LYS A 86 -15.57 -10.30 13.79
N ALA A 87 -16.24 -9.14 13.65
CA ALA A 87 -16.78 -8.73 12.36
C ALA A 87 -15.62 -8.34 11.42
N GLN A 88 -14.62 -7.63 11.94
CA GLN A 88 -13.44 -7.28 11.18
C GLN A 88 -12.56 -8.51 10.85
N ALA A 89 -12.40 -9.45 11.77
CA ALA A 89 -11.70 -10.71 11.50
C ALA A 89 -12.38 -11.51 10.37
N ALA A 90 -13.72 -11.56 10.35
CA ALA A 90 -14.48 -12.20 9.29
C ALA A 90 -14.28 -11.51 7.93
N ARG A 91 -14.23 -10.17 7.89
CA ARG A 91 -13.88 -9.41 6.66
C ARG A 91 -12.47 -9.71 6.19
N GLY A 92 -11.51 -9.76 7.10
CA GLY A 92 -10.12 -10.12 6.80
C GLY A 92 -10.01 -11.55 6.24
N GLN A 93 -10.77 -12.50 6.79
CA GLN A 93 -10.83 -13.87 6.27
C GLN A 93 -11.44 -13.92 4.87
N ALA A 94 -12.56 -13.24 4.63
CA ALA A 94 -13.17 -13.18 3.31
C ALA A 94 -12.22 -12.59 2.26
N LEU A 95 -11.49 -11.50 2.60
CA LEU A 95 -10.47 -10.94 1.73
C LEU A 95 -9.35 -11.96 1.45
N ALA A 96 -8.85 -12.65 2.47
CA ALA A 96 -7.80 -13.64 2.29
C ALA A 96 -8.25 -14.81 1.40
N ASP A 97 -9.51 -15.25 1.53
CA ASP A 97 -10.09 -16.30 0.71
C ASP A 97 -10.24 -15.86 -0.76
N GLU A 98 -10.60 -14.61 -1.03
CA GLU A 98 -10.64 -14.03 -2.37
C GLU A 98 -9.22 -13.90 -2.96
N MET A 99 -8.27 -13.39 -2.17
CA MET A 99 -6.86 -13.27 -2.59
C MET A 99 -6.18 -14.62 -2.82
N ALA A 100 -6.68 -15.70 -2.22
CA ALA A 100 -6.16 -17.06 -2.39
C ALA A 100 -6.74 -17.79 -3.61
N GLN A 101 -7.74 -17.24 -4.30
CA GLN A 101 -8.31 -17.87 -5.50
C GLN A 101 -7.28 -17.95 -6.63
N LEU A 102 -7.44 -18.94 -7.52
CA LEU A 102 -6.50 -19.18 -8.63
C LEU A 102 -6.50 -18.07 -9.69
N ASP A 103 -7.59 -17.30 -9.78
CA ASP A 103 -7.76 -16.16 -10.68
C ASP A 103 -7.37 -14.82 -10.03
N SER A 104 -6.95 -14.82 -8.76
CA SER A 104 -6.49 -13.61 -8.07
C SER A 104 -5.17 -13.08 -8.63
N PHE A 105 -4.89 -11.81 -8.39
CA PHE A 105 -3.63 -11.18 -8.78
C PHE A 105 -2.41 -11.89 -8.18
N LEU A 106 -2.52 -12.40 -6.94
CA LEU A 106 -1.44 -13.15 -6.29
C LEU A 106 -1.13 -14.45 -7.03
N ALA A 107 -2.15 -15.22 -7.39
CA ALA A 107 -1.96 -16.47 -8.11
C ALA A 107 -1.49 -16.25 -9.56
N ARG A 108 -2.04 -15.23 -10.25
CA ARG A 108 -1.75 -14.93 -11.65
C ARG A 108 -0.38 -14.29 -11.86
N PHE A 109 -0.03 -13.29 -11.05
CA PHE A 109 1.17 -12.47 -11.24
C PHE A 109 2.27 -12.77 -10.22
N GLY A 110 1.94 -13.43 -9.11
CA GLY A 110 2.90 -13.91 -8.11
C GLY A 110 3.49 -15.31 -8.39
N LYS A 111 3.23 -15.91 -9.57
CA LYS A 111 3.55 -17.32 -9.89
C LYS A 111 4.94 -17.77 -9.43
N GLY A 112 4.94 -18.77 -8.54
CA GLY A 112 6.04 -19.67 -8.22
C GLY A 112 7.06 -19.14 -7.21
N ASP A 113 7.06 -17.84 -6.95
CA ASP A 113 7.96 -17.25 -5.97
C ASP A 113 7.28 -16.05 -5.30
N SER A 114 7.19 -16.12 -3.97
CA SER A 114 7.03 -14.95 -3.11
C SER A 114 7.99 -13.79 -3.48
N ALA A 115 9.02 -14.05 -4.28
CA ALA A 115 9.93 -13.06 -4.83
C ALA A 115 9.33 -11.99 -5.74
N LYS A 116 8.04 -11.95 -6.08
CA LYS A 116 7.47 -10.80 -6.84
C LYS A 116 6.52 -9.91 -6.04
N MET A 117 5.86 -10.46 -5.04
CA MET A 117 4.86 -9.73 -4.23
C MET A 117 5.01 -10.09 -2.76
N TYR A 118 5.15 -9.06 -1.91
CA TYR A 118 5.24 -9.22 -0.46
C TYR A 118 3.98 -8.72 0.22
N VAL A 119 3.28 -9.59 0.93
CA VAL A 119 2.13 -9.21 1.76
C VAL A 119 2.63 -8.87 3.16
N TRP A 120 2.34 -7.66 3.60
CA TRP A 120 2.57 -7.18 4.96
C TRP A 120 1.23 -6.86 5.60
N SER A 121 1.00 -7.35 6.80
CA SER A 121 -0.28 -7.17 7.50
C SER A 121 -0.08 -6.27 8.70
N ILE A 122 -0.90 -5.22 8.82
CA ILE A 122 -0.81 -4.22 9.87
C ILE A 122 -2.12 -4.25 10.66
N SER A 123 -2.09 -4.71 11.90
CA SER A 123 -3.27 -4.65 12.80
C SER A 123 -3.29 -3.33 13.56
N ALA A 124 -4.48 -2.75 13.73
CA ALA A 124 -4.70 -1.57 14.57
C ALA A 124 -4.73 -1.89 16.07
N ALA A 125 -4.71 -3.17 16.44
CA ALA A 125 -4.85 -3.60 17.82
C ALA A 125 -3.51 -3.70 18.54
N LYS A 126 -3.57 -3.60 19.88
CA LYS A 126 -2.40 -3.60 20.75
C LYS A 126 -1.80 -4.99 20.86
N LYS A 127 -0.50 -5.07 21.19
CA LYS A 127 0.20 -6.35 21.33
C LYS A 127 -0.44 -7.29 22.36
N GLN A 128 -1.06 -6.72 23.39
CA GLN A 128 -1.68 -7.47 24.50
C GLN A 128 -2.95 -8.21 24.07
N ASP A 129 -3.63 -7.69 23.05
CA ASP A 129 -4.96 -8.12 22.64
C ASP A 129 -4.93 -8.91 21.31
N VAL A 130 -3.80 -8.88 20.60
CA VAL A 130 -3.64 -9.55 19.30
C VAL A 130 -2.98 -10.90 19.46
N ASN A 131 -3.70 -11.94 19.03
CA ASN A 131 -3.10 -13.21 18.69
C ASN A 131 -2.94 -13.29 17.16
N TYR A 132 -1.69 -13.25 16.69
CA TYR A 132 -1.42 -13.26 15.24
C TYR A 132 -1.85 -14.55 14.56
N ILE A 133 -2.01 -15.67 15.29
CA ILE A 133 -2.44 -16.96 14.73
C ILE A 133 -3.87 -16.85 14.18
N ASP A 134 -4.67 -15.95 14.75
CA ASP A 134 -6.06 -15.70 14.37
C ASP A 134 -6.17 -14.95 13.03
N LEU A 135 -5.06 -14.38 12.52
CA LEU A 135 -5.01 -13.85 11.17
C LEU A 135 -5.04 -15.00 10.14
N PRO A 136 -5.67 -14.78 8.96
CA PRO A 136 -5.64 -15.74 7.87
C PRO A 136 -4.19 -16.09 7.47
N PRO A 137 -3.87 -17.35 7.13
CA PRO A 137 -2.51 -17.76 6.79
C PRO A 137 -1.83 -16.89 5.72
N LEU A 138 -2.59 -16.39 4.74
CA LEU A 138 -2.11 -15.50 3.69
C LEU A 138 -1.54 -14.17 4.22
N PHE A 139 -2.10 -13.67 5.33
CA PHE A 139 -1.66 -12.43 5.99
C PHE A 139 -0.47 -12.65 6.94
N ARG A 140 -0.11 -13.92 7.19
CA ARG A 140 1.01 -14.31 8.06
C ARG A 140 1.88 -15.39 7.41
N PRO A 141 2.43 -15.15 6.20
CA PRO A 141 3.33 -16.12 5.56
C PRO A 141 4.53 -16.44 6.46
N HIS A 142 4.97 -15.45 7.23
CA HIS A 142 5.90 -15.61 8.34
C HIS A 142 5.49 -14.67 9.49
N CYS A 143 5.82 -15.00 10.74
CA CYS A 143 5.49 -14.15 11.90
C CYS A 143 6.09 -12.74 11.81
N SER A 144 7.16 -12.57 11.02
CA SER A 144 7.80 -11.27 10.80
C SER A 144 7.03 -10.33 9.86
N HIS A 145 6.03 -10.82 9.13
CA HIS A 145 5.21 -10.03 8.19
C HIS A 145 4.00 -9.38 8.85
N VAL A 146 3.79 -9.65 10.15
CA VAL A 146 2.69 -9.09 10.92
C VAL A 146 3.22 -7.96 11.78
N LEU A 147 2.63 -6.79 11.57
CA LEU A 147 2.92 -5.53 12.24
C LEU A 147 1.70 -5.11 13.06
N LEU A 148 1.96 -4.39 14.15
CA LEU A 148 0.97 -3.85 15.07
C LEU A 148 1.14 -2.34 15.12
N ASP A 149 0.02 -1.64 15.07
CA ASP A 149 -0.06 -0.22 15.38
C ASP A 149 -0.22 0.00 16.89
N ASP A 150 0.67 -0.62 17.66
CA ASP A 150 0.74 -0.38 19.09
C ASP A 150 1.52 0.91 19.32
N THR A 151 0.82 1.90 19.88
CA THR A 151 1.33 3.25 20.09
C THR A 151 2.65 3.24 20.86
N ASP A 152 3.63 3.98 20.36
CA ASP A 152 4.87 4.22 21.11
C ASP A 152 4.64 5.16 22.32
N MET A 153 5.70 5.48 23.06
CA MET A 153 5.65 6.41 24.20
C MET A 153 5.09 7.82 23.85
N TYR A 154 4.99 8.17 22.56
CA TYR A 154 4.47 9.44 22.05
C TYR A 154 3.05 9.32 21.47
N ALA A 155 2.38 8.16 21.61
CA ALA A 155 1.00 7.91 21.20
C ALA A 155 0.71 8.17 19.71
N ARG A 156 1.72 8.01 18.83
CA ARG A 156 1.54 8.19 17.38
C ARG A 156 1.36 6.82 16.71
N GLY A 157 0.14 6.56 16.24
CA GLY A 157 -0.20 5.36 15.48
C GLY A 157 -0.14 5.59 13.97
N GLY A 158 0.31 4.60 13.23
CA GLY A 158 0.39 4.60 11.77
C GLY A 158 -0.98 4.68 11.11
N TYR A 159 -2.04 4.13 11.70
CA TYR A 159 -3.40 4.31 11.18
C TYR A 159 -3.81 5.79 11.19
N ASP A 160 -3.53 6.52 12.27
CA ASP A 160 -3.86 7.94 12.40
C ASP A 160 -2.94 8.81 11.50
N ALA A 161 -1.67 8.39 11.36
CA ALA A 161 -0.70 9.02 10.48
C ALA A 161 -1.06 8.86 8.99
N TYR A 162 -1.68 7.76 8.59
CA TYR A 162 -2.15 7.51 7.22
C TYR A 162 -3.62 7.88 7.00
N SER A 163 -4.35 8.23 8.07
CA SER A 163 -5.79 8.47 8.07
C SER A 163 -6.56 7.29 7.50
N VAL A 164 -6.17 6.10 7.92
CA VAL A 164 -6.85 4.83 7.68
C VAL A 164 -7.79 4.58 8.84
N ASP A 165 -9.04 4.25 8.56
CA ASP A 165 -10.01 3.90 9.59
C ASP A 165 -9.65 2.53 10.21
N LYS A 166 -9.61 2.47 11.54
CA LYS A 166 -9.26 1.25 12.29
C LYS A 166 -10.36 0.18 12.20
N GLN A 167 -11.58 0.57 11.84
CA GLN A 167 -12.71 -0.35 11.64
C GLN A 167 -12.88 -0.76 10.17
N GLU A 168 -12.24 -0.05 9.24
CA GLU A 168 -12.31 -0.37 7.82
C GLU A 168 -10.98 -0.95 7.35
N GLY A 169 -11.03 -2.15 6.76
CA GLY A 169 -9.85 -2.75 6.18
C GLY A 169 -9.42 -2.04 4.90
N VAL A 170 -8.12 -1.78 4.76
CA VAL A 170 -7.56 -1.10 3.59
C VAL A 170 -6.38 -1.88 3.01
N ILE A 171 -6.34 -1.96 1.69
CA ILE A 171 -5.25 -2.55 0.91
C ILE A 171 -4.51 -1.42 0.23
N VAL A 172 -3.19 -1.39 0.39
CA VAL A 172 -2.32 -0.42 -0.24
C VAL A 172 -1.31 -1.17 -1.09
N ILE A 173 -1.27 -0.84 -2.37
CA ILE A 173 -0.31 -1.38 -3.32
C ILE A 173 0.85 -0.40 -3.45
N VAL A 174 2.04 -0.89 -3.14
CA VAL A 174 3.29 -0.14 -3.23
C VAL A 174 4.14 -0.75 -4.35
N ARG A 175 4.57 0.11 -5.27
CA ARG A 175 5.46 -0.28 -6.36
C ARG A 175 6.84 -0.68 -5.86
N PRO A 176 7.63 -1.39 -6.70
CA PRO A 176 9.02 -1.66 -6.42
C PRO A 176 9.92 -0.43 -6.18
N ASN A 177 9.47 0.77 -6.53
CA ASN A 177 10.18 2.03 -6.34
C ASN A 177 9.71 2.82 -5.09
N ASP A 178 9.02 2.18 -4.14
CA ASP A 178 8.53 2.77 -2.88
C ASP A 178 7.36 3.78 -3.03
N HIS A 179 6.71 3.85 -4.20
CA HIS A 179 5.55 4.72 -4.40
C HIS A 179 4.22 3.98 -4.20
N VAL A 180 3.23 4.69 -3.67
CA VAL A 180 1.85 4.18 -3.53
C VAL A 180 1.12 4.31 -4.86
N ASP A 181 0.57 3.21 -5.35
CA ASP A 181 -0.06 3.13 -6.68
C ASP A 181 -1.56 2.99 -6.64
N MET A 182 -2.04 2.33 -5.61
CA MET A 182 -3.45 2.07 -5.41
C MET A 182 -3.72 1.93 -3.93
N VAL A 183 -4.84 2.51 -3.52
CA VAL A 183 -5.49 2.22 -2.25
C VAL A 183 -6.83 1.59 -2.61
N ALA A 184 -7.27 0.59 -1.86
CA ALA A 184 -8.56 -0.06 -2.07
C ALA A 184 -9.15 -0.54 -0.74
N ARG A 185 -10.47 -0.66 -0.68
CA ARG A 185 -11.17 -1.34 0.43
C ARG A 185 -11.13 -2.85 0.21
N PHE A 186 -11.35 -3.62 1.28
CA PHE A 186 -11.38 -5.08 1.23
C PHE A 186 -12.41 -5.59 0.21
N GLU A 187 -13.58 -4.97 0.12
CA GLU A 187 -14.67 -5.36 -0.78
C GLU A 187 -14.40 -5.02 -2.26
N ARG A 188 -13.29 -4.32 -2.54
CA ARG A 188 -12.91 -3.87 -3.89
C ARG A 188 -11.64 -4.56 -4.39
N ILE A 189 -11.37 -5.78 -3.92
CA ILE A 189 -10.21 -6.57 -4.36
C ILE A 189 -10.20 -6.84 -5.87
N LYS A 190 -11.38 -6.94 -6.51
CA LYS A 190 -11.50 -7.06 -7.97
C LYS A 190 -10.90 -5.88 -8.74
N ASP A 191 -10.92 -4.68 -8.15
CA ASP A 191 -10.29 -3.52 -8.78
C ASP A 191 -8.77 -3.60 -8.68
N VAL A 192 -8.24 -4.25 -7.63
CA VAL A 192 -6.81 -4.56 -7.49
C VAL A 192 -6.40 -5.61 -8.54
N ASP A 193 -7.23 -6.62 -8.79
CA ASP A 193 -7.02 -7.58 -9.87
C ASP A 193 -6.97 -6.89 -11.24
N ALA A 194 -7.89 -5.98 -11.50
CA ALA A 194 -7.93 -5.18 -12.73
C ALA A 194 -6.68 -4.31 -12.86
N TYR A 195 -6.24 -3.66 -11.78
CA TYR A 195 -5.00 -2.88 -11.74
C TYR A 195 -3.78 -3.73 -12.12
N PHE A 196 -3.63 -4.93 -11.55
CA PHE A 196 -2.49 -5.81 -11.89
C PHE A 196 -2.60 -6.38 -13.30
N ALA A 197 -3.80 -6.77 -13.74
CA ALA A 197 -4.01 -7.19 -15.12
C ALA A 197 -3.63 -6.10 -16.11
N CYS A 198 -3.90 -4.85 -15.75
CA CYS A 198 -3.60 -3.70 -16.58
C CYS A 198 -2.10 -3.38 -16.61
N SER A 199 -1.51 -3.19 -15.43
CA SER A 199 -0.10 -2.80 -15.24
C SER A 199 0.89 -3.87 -15.70
N MET A 200 0.57 -5.16 -15.58
CA MET A 200 1.45 -6.26 -15.97
C MET A 200 1.35 -6.62 -17.46
N THR A 201 0.35 -6.11 -18.18
CA THR A 201 0.12 -6.40 -19.61
C THR A 201 0.27 -5.14 -20.47
N LEU A 202 0.92 -4.10 -19.94
CA LEU A 202 1.15 -2.85 -20.67
C LEU A 202 2.01 -3.11 -21.91
N THR A 203 1.59 -2.52 -23.02
CA THR A 203 2.36 -2.47 -24.25
C THR A 203 2.65 -1.02 -24.60
N TRP A 204 3.85 -0.78 -25.10
CA TRP A 204 4.23 0.52 -25.63
C TRP A 204 3.70 0.64 -27.06
N THR A 205 2.80 1.60 -27.29
CA THR A 205 2.29 1.93 -28.62
C THR A 205 2.80 3.32 -29.04
N ARG A 206 2.61 3.68 -30.32
CA ARG A 206 3.00 5.01 -30.83
C ARG A 206 2.25 6.17 -30.15
N GLU A 207 1.14 5.89 -29.48
CA GLU A 207 0.29 6.87 -28.78
C GLU A 207 0.59 6.93 -27.26
N GLY A 208 1.51 6.09 -26.76
CA GLY A 208 1.91 6.02 -25.35
C GLY A 208 1.73 4.64 -24.72
N LEU A 209 1.79 4.60 -23.38
CA LEU A 209 1.51 3.40 -22.59
C LEU A 209 0.02 3.10 -22.64
N THR A 210 -0.35 1.99 -23.28
CA THR A 210 -1.73 1.52 -23.32
C THR A 210 -1.87 0.20 -22.59
N CYS A 211 -3.01 0.06 -21.96
CA CYS A 211 -3.37 -1.12 -21.21
C CYS A 211 -4.07 -2.11 -22.13
N ASN A 212 -3.52 -3.31 -22.26
CA ASN A 212 -4.06 -4.34 -23.15
C ASN A 212 -5.18 -5.16 -22.47
N CYS A 213 -5.88 -4.57 -21.48
CA CYS A 213 -7.11 -5.13 -20.95
C CYS A 213 -8.19 -4.97 -22.04
N GLY A 214 -8.40 -6.04 -22.80
CA GLY A 214 -9.41 -6.11 -23.85
C GLY A 214 -10.81 -5.77 -23.37
#